data_AF-A0A922SIG2-F1
#
_entry.id   AF-A0A922SIG2-F1
#
_cell.length_a   1.000
_cell.length_b   1.000
_cell.length_c   1.000
_cell.angle_alpha   90.00
_cell.angle_beta   90.00
_cell.angle_gamma   90.00
#
_symmetry.space_group_name_H-M   'P 1'
#
loop_
_entity.id
_entity.type
_entity.pdbx_description
1 polymer ?
#
loop_
_entity_poly.entity_id
_entity_poly.type
_entity_poly.pdbx_seq_one_letter_code
_entity_poly.pdbx_strand_id
1 'polypeptide(L)'
;MGNKVMIEQSQSTQSSILLNKLMDSLNNETTDMSNTNKNDSSSLPMCPIQANKTDMDLATIEKKYPEVQFGGRYSPPNCTARHKVAIIVPFR
;
A
#
# COMPACT_ATOMS: atom_id res chain seq x y z
N MET A 1 -45.57 -34.86 -21.04
CA MET A 1 -45.00 -33.50 -21.10
C MET A 1 -43.76 -33.45 -20.21
N GLY A 2 -42.63 -32.95 -20.73
CA GLY A 2 -41.49 -32.52 -19.92
C GLY A 2 -40.26 -33.43 -20.05
N ASN A 3 -39.23 -32.92 -20.71
CA ASN A 3 -38.01 -33.58 -21.16
C ASN A 3 -36.85 -33.51 -20.13
N LYS A 4 -35.76 -34.25 -20.47
CA LYS A 4 -34.31 -33.87 -20.40
C LYS A 4 -33.63 -34.09 -19.02
N VAL A 5 -32.39 -34.58 -18.80
CA VAL A 5 -31.09 -34.83 -19.51
C VAL A 5 -30.31 -35.85 -18.61
N MET A 6 -29.98 -37.08 -19.01
CA MET A 6 -28.69 -37.61 -19.53
C MET A 6 -27.35 -36.94 -19.09
N ILE A 7 -26.39 -37.75 -18.58
CA ILE A 7 -24.92 -37.70 -18.85
C ILE A 7 -23.90 -37.15 -17.80
N GLU A 8 -22.89 -38.02 -17.58
CA GLU A 8 -21.44 -37.91 -17.21
C GLU A 8 -20.96 -36.91 -16.13
N GLN A 9 -20.37 -37.39 -15.02
CA GLN A 9 -18.96 -37.80 -14.82
C GLN A 9 -17.88 -36.71 -15.02
N SER A 10 -17.08 -36.54 -13.96
CA SER A 10 -15.63 -36.23 -13.96
C SER A 10 -15.13 -34.89 -14.51
N GLN A 11 -15.18 -33.79 -13.72
CA GLN A 11 -14.36 -32.60 -14.04
C GLN A 11 -13.70 -31.84 -12.86
N SER A 12 -14.07 -31.98 -11.57
CA SER A 12 -13.48 -31.11 -10.52
C SER A 12 -12.21 -31.63 -9.82
N THR A 13 -11.87 -32.92 -9.93
CA THR A 13 -10.62 -33.46 -9.37
C THR A 13 -9.38 -32.93 -10.09
N GLN A 14 -9.51 -32.50 -11.35
CA GLN A 14 -8.41 -31.93 -12.13
C GLN A 14 -7.91 -30.61 -11.56
N SER A 15 -8.80 -29.77 -11.00
CA SER A 15 -8.46 -28.47 -10.43
C SER A 15 -7.52 -28.59 -9.22
N SER A 16 -7.73 -29.61 -8.38
CA SER A 16 -6.93 -29.82 -7.16
C SER A 16 -5.48 -30.24 -7.44
N ILE A 17 -5.27 -31.01 -8.51
CA ILE A 17 -3.93 -31.49 -8.90
C ILE A 17 -3.08 -30.32 -9.43
N LEU A 18 -3.71 -29.38 -10.13
CA LEU A 18 -3.04 -28.17 -10.63
C LEU A 18 -2.63 -27.23 -9.50
N LEU A 19 -3.45 -27.09 -8.45
CA LEU A 19 -3.12 -26.26 -7.29
C LEU A 19 -1.92 -26.80 -6.50
N ASN A 20 -1.82 -28.12 -6.34
CA ASN A 20 -0.67 -28.73 -5.64
C ASN A 20 0.64 -28.53 -6.43
N LYS A 21 0.61 -28.70 -7.76
CA LYS A 21 1.78 -28.40 -8.62
C LYS A 21 2.17 -26.91 -8.63
N LEU A 22 1.20 -26.01 -8.45
CA LEU A 22 1.45 -24.57 -8.38
C LEU A 22 2.04 -24.16 -7.02
N MET A 23 1.66 -24.84 -5.94
CA MET A 23 2.20 -24.63 -4.59
C MET A 23 3.66 -25.11 -4.49
N ASP A 24 4.02 -26.20 -5.17
CA ASP A 24 5.39 -26.71 -5.22
C ASP A 24 6.34 -25.77 -5.98
N SER A 25 5.82 -24.96 -6.91
CA SER A 25 6.60 -23.97 -7.68
C SER A 25 6.96 -22.70 -6.88
N LEU A 26 6.41 -22.50 -5.68
CA LEU A 26 6.67 -21.30 -4.87
C LEU A 26 7.70 -21.51 -3.73
N ASN A 27 8.23 -22.72 -3.55
CA ASN A 27 9.07 -23.04 -2.39
C ASN A 27 10.57 -23.17 -2.70
N ASN A 28 11.06 -22.57 -3.78
CA ASN A 28 12.48 -22.64 -4.10
C ASN A 28 13.08 -21.30 -4.56
N GLU A 29 13.05 -20.31 -3.68
CA GLU A 29 14.12 -19.30 -3.60
C GLU A 29 14.45 -19.06 -2.11
N THR A 30 15.44 -19.80 -1.63
CA THR A 30 16.03 -19.58 -0.31
C THR A 30 17.12 -18.53 -0.45
N THR A 31 17.14 -17.60 0.51
CA THR A 31 18.31 -16.80 0.94
C THR A 31 19.00 -15.94 -0.11
N ASP A 32 18.71 -14.65 -0.07
CA ASP A 32 19.80 -13.74 0.29
C ASP A 32 19.37 -12.80 1.41
N MET A 33 20.18 -12.82 2.47
CA MET A 33 20.00 -12.05 3.68
C MET A 33 20.42 -10.60 3.41
N SER A 34 19.61 -9.84 2.68
CA SER A 34 19.75 -8.38 2.66
C SER A 34 18.92 -7.80 3.79
N ASN A 35 19.44 -7.98 5.00
CA ASN A 35 19.07 -7.21 6.18
C ASN A 35 19.48 -5.75 5.92
N THR A 36 18.73 -5.06 5.06
CA THR A 36 18.85 -3.62 4.88
C THR A 36 18.19 -3.01 6.09
N ASN A 37 18.99 -2.87 7.15
CA ASN A 37 18.78 -1.85 8.16
C ASN A 37 18.48 -0.56 7.39
N LYS A 38 17.20 -0.17 7.31
CA LYS A 38 16.75 1.11 6.79
C LYS A 38 17.17 2.18 7.80
N ASN A 39 18.47 2.35 7.95
CA ASN A 39 19.05 3.40 8.75
C ASN A 39 19.13 4.64 7.86
N ASP A 40 18.37 5.61 8.33
CA ASP A 40 18.61 7.05 8.27
C ASP A 40 18.38 7.80 6.96
N SER A 41 17.50 8.80 7.13
CA SER A 41 17.03 9.79 6.18
C SER A 41 16.21 9.20 5.02
N SER A 42 14.88 9.26 5.16
CA SER A 42 14.06 9.51 3.98
C SER A 42 14.70 10.72 3.30
N SER A 43 15.37 10.48 2.16
CA SER A 43 16.18 11.48 1.44
C SER A 43 15.26 12.51 0.79
N LEU A 44 14.53 13.24 1.62
CA LEU A 44 13.89 14.48 1.25
C LEU A 44 14.96 15.55 1.39
N PRO A 45 15.16 16.39 0.36
CA PRO A 45 16.20 17.40 0.39
C PRO A 45 15.98 18.33 1.59
N MET A 46 16.91 18.28 2.54
CA MET A 46 16.97 19.15 3.71
C MET A 46 17.62 20.48 3.32
N CYS A 47 17.10 21.10 2.26
CA CYS A 47 17.60 22.38 1.79
C CYS A 47 16.87 23.51 2.53
N PRO A 48 17.49 24.71 2.64
CA PRO A 48 16.76 25.88 3.10
C PRO A 48 15.57 26.14 2.18
N ILE A 49 14.36 26.11 2.75
CA ILE A 49 13.11 26.42 2.04
C ILE A 49 12.81 27.91 2.24
N GLN A 50 12.57 28.62 1.13
CA GLN A 50 12.10 30.01 1.20
C GLN A 50 10.62 30.02 1.60
N ALA A 51 10.31 30.62 2.75
CA ALA A 51 8.93 30.74 3.23
C ALA A 51 8.27 32.01 2.65
N ASN A 52 7.24 31.82 1.82
CA ASN A 52 6.36 32.91 1.39
C ASN A 52 5.15 33.00 2.33
N LYS A 53 4.77 34.21 2.74
CA LYS A 53 3.66 34.50 3.66
C LYS A 53 2.39 34.98 2.95
N THR A 54 2.31 34.86 1.63
CA THR A 54 1.10 35.18 0.88
C THR A 54 -0.01 34.19 1.21
N ASP A 55 -1.24 34.69 1.36
CA ASP A 55 -2.41 33.84 1.53
C ASP A 55 -2.55 32.90 0.32
N MET A 56 -2.79 31.63 0.61
CA MET A 56 -3.01 30.59 -0.39
C MET A 56 -4.39 29.99 -0.21
N ASP A 57 -5.05 29.71 -1.34
CA ASP A 57 -6.32 29.00 -1.36
C ASP A 57 -6.15 27.54 -0.90
N LEU A 58 -6.92 27.13 0.11
CA LEU A 58 -6.83 25.80 0.71
C LEU A 58 -7.25 24.70 -0.27
N ALA A 59 -8.23 24.95 -1.14
CA ALA A 59 -8.68 23.96 -2.13
C ALA A 59 -7.56 23.62 -3.13
N THR A 60 -6.77 24.63 -3.50
CA THR A 60 -5.58 24.44 -4.34
C THR A 60 -4.50 23.60 -3.64
N ILE A 61 -4.31 23.75 -2.31
CA ILE A 61 -3.36 22.96 -1.52
C ILE A 61 -3.81 21.50 -1.42
N GLU A 62 -5.08 21.25 -1.12
CA GLU A 62 -5.63 19.89 -1.02
C GLU A 62 -5.45 19.12 -2.33
N LYS A 63 -5.67 19.78 -3.47
CA LYS A 63 -5.40 19.18 -4.80
C LYS A 63 -3.93 18.85 -5.03
N LYS A 64 -3.01 19.65 -4.46
CA LYS A 64 -1.56 19.46 -4.60
C LYS A 64 -1.03 18.31 -3.73
N TYR A 65 -1.66 18.03 -2.60
CA TYR A 65 -1.28 16.98 -1.65
C TYR A 65 -2.41 15.97 -1.45
N PRO A 66 -2.76 15.17 -2.50
CA PRO A 66 -3.91 14.27 -2.48
C PRO A 66 -3.77 13.09 -1.50
N GLU A 67 -2.57 12.82 -1.01
CA GLU A 67 -2.29 11.78 -0.01
C GLU A 67 -2.75 12.18 1.41
N VAL A 68 -3.05 13.46 1.63
CA VAL A 68 -3.56 13.95 2.91
C VAL A 68 -5.05 13.65 3.02
N GLN A 69 -5.41 12.90 4.05
CA GLN A 69 -6.79 12.53 4.35
C GLN A 69 -7.52 13.62 5.14
N PHE A 70 -8.85 13.54 5.13
CA PHE A 70 -9.71 14.45 5.91
C PHE A 70 -9.27 14.56 7.37
N GLY A 71 -9.21 15.80 7.86
CA GLY A 71 -8.67 16.14 9.19
C GLY A 71 -7.15 16.31 9.23
N GLY A 72 -6.49 16.46 8.08
CA GLY A 72 -5.03 16.70 8.01
C GLY A 72 -4.18 15.48 8.36
N ARG A 73 -4.71 14.26 8.14
CA ARG A 73 -4.06 13.01 8.51
C ARG A 73 -3.24 12.45 7.35
N TYR A 74 -2.06 11.93 7.65
CA TYR A 74 -1.20 11.27 6.68
C TYR A 74 -0.45 10.10 7.32
N SER A 75 -0.27 9.03 6.55
CA SER A 75 0.62 7.92 6.88
C SER A 75 1.34 7.49 5.60
N PRO A 76 2.66 7.22 5.65
CA PRO A 76 3.37 6.73 4.48
C PRO A 76 2.80 5.38 4.01
N PRO A 77 2.61 5.17 2.69
CA PRO A 77 1.96 3.96 2.18
C PRO A 77 2.87 2.73 2.19
N ASN A 78 4.20 2.93 2.10
CA ASN A 78 5.17 1.86 1.87
C ASN A 78 5.93 1.43 3.13
N CYS A 79 5.57 1.96 4.29
CA CYS A 79 6.18 1.61 5.57
C CYS A 79 5.29 2.01 6.74
N THR A 80 5.54 1.41 7.90
CA THR A 80 4.93 1.88 9.15
C THR A 80 5.82 2.96 9.76
N ALA A 81 5.28 4.16 9.95
CA ALA A 81 6.00 5.24 10.60
C ALA A 81 6.28 4.91 12.07
N ARG A 82 7.53 5.09 12.51
CA ARG A 82 7.93 4.99 13.93
C ARG A 82 7.27 6.09 14.77
N HIS A 83 7.10 7.28 14.19
CA HIS A 83 6.54 8.44 14.88
C HIS A 83 5.04 8.57 14.65
N LYS A 84 4.28 8.65 15.75
CA LYS A 84 2.85 8.98 15.77
C LYS A 84 2.70 10.37 16.38
N VAL A 85 2.49 11.38 15.55
CA VAL A 85 2.59 12.80 15.94
C VAL A 85 1.24 13.50 15.82
N ALA A 86 0.90 14.33 16.80
CA ALA A 86 -0.16 15.33 16.70
C ALA A 86 0.48 16.72 16.68
N ILE A 87 0.18 17.52 15.67
CA ILE A 87 0.62 18.92 15.58
C ILE A 87 -0.49 19.78 16.18
N ILE A 88 -0.20 20.45 17.29
CA ILE A 88 -1.16 21.29 18.01
C ILE A 88 -0.84 22.75 17.71
N VAL A 89 -1.74 23.43 16.98
CA VAL A 89 -1.63 24.85 16.68
C VAL A 89 -2.61 25.60 17.59
N PRO A 90 -2.14 26.39 18.57
CA PRO A 90 -3.03 27.25 19.33
C PRO A 90 -3.61 28.33 18.41
N PHE A 91 -4.93 28.50 18.45
CA PHE A 91 -5.67 29.47 17.65
C PHE A 91 -6.66 30.24 18.53
N ARG A 92 -7.01 31.47 18.14
CA ARG A 92 -8.01 32.30 18.80
C ARG A 92 -8.91 32.94 17.75
#